data_AF-T0ZUT4-F1
#
_entry.id   AF-T0ZUT4-F1
#
_cell.length_a   1.000
_cell.length_b   1.000
_cell.length_c   1.000
_cell.angle_alpha   90.00
_cell.angle_beta   90.00
_cell.angle_gamma   90.00
#
_symmetry.space_group_name_H-M   'P 1'
#
loop_
_entity.id
_entity.type
_entity.pdbx_description
1 polymer ?
#
loop_
_entity_poly.entity_id
_entity_poly.type
_entity_poly.pdbx_seq_one_letter_code
_entity_poly.pdbx_strand_id
1 'polypeptide(L)'
;MRESGFDTTFRFGAFSGSTIDYAPVGLNSLLYRYALDLRAFARRLGYAAAARHWAAAAAARKRAINKYLWNSRLGLYTDYDFVTHKRSYYDFITTFYPLWAGAASKAQARAV
;
A
#
# COMPACT_ATOMS: atom_id res chain seq x y z
N MET A 1 -16.26 1.43 3.44
CA MET A 1 -16.18 0.26 4.35
C MET A 1 -16.23 -1.06 3.59
N ARG A 2 -17.38 -1.50 3.06
CA ARG A 2 -17.55 -2.84 2.44
C ARG A 2 -16.53 -3.14 1.34
N GLU A 3 -16.21 -2.15 0.50
CA GLU A 3 -15.21 -2.27 -0.56
C GLU A 3 -13.81 -2.66 -0.07
N SER A 4 -13.48 -2.36 1.21
CA SER A 4 -12.18 -2.76 1.78
C SER A 4 -12.05 -4.26 2.01
N GLY A 5 -13.17 -4.99 2.05
CA GLY A 5 -13.22 -6.42 2.41
C GLY A 5 -13.02 -6.71 3.90
N PHE A 6 -12.97 -5.67 4.75
CA PHE A 6 -12.79 -5.78 6.20
C PHE A 6 -13.93 -5.07 6.95
N ASP A 7 -15.18 -5.45 6.66
CA ASP A 7 -16.37 -4.97 7.34
C ASP A 7 -16.82 -5.93 8.47
N THR A 8 -16.89 -5.52 9.74
CA THR A 8 -16.45 -4.24 10.32
C THR A 8 -15.13 -4.41 11.09
N THR A 9 -14.34 -3.35 11.17
CA THR A 9 -13.15 -3.28 12.03
C THR A 9 -13.06 -1.88 12.64
N PHE A 10 -12.20 -1.69 13.65
CA PHE A 10 -11.88 -0.35 14.18
C PHE A 10 -10.67 0.30 13.51
N ARG A 11 -10.11 -0.36 12.48
CA ARG A 11 -8.92 0.06 11.72
C ARG A 11 -9.06 1.45 11.11
N PHE A 12 -10.27 1.79 10.64
CA PHE A 12 -10.59 3.09 10.02
C PHE A 12 -11.56 3.90 10.88
N GLY A 13 -11.32 3.97 12.19
CA GLY A 13 -12.22 4.60 13.15
C GLY A 13 -13.37 3.70 13.61
N ALA A 14 -14.26 4.25 14.44
CA ALA A 14 -15.36 3.50 15.04
C ALA A 14 -16.20 2.80 13.96
N PHE A 15 -16.28 1.47 14.05
CA PHE A 15 -16.99 0.63 13.08
C PHE A 15 -16.58 0.90 11.62
N SER A 16 -15.32 1.24 11.33
CA SER A 16 -14.83 1.63 10.00
C SER A 16 -15.52 2.87 9.40
N GLY A 17 -16.15 3.72 10.22
CA GLY A 17 -16.91 4.89 9.79
C GLY A 17 -16.10 5.91 8.99
N SER A 18 -14.79 5.98 9.19
CA SER A 18 -13.88 6.89 8.51
C SER A 18 -13.08 6.22 7.39
N THR A 19 -13.50 5.05 6.85
CA THR A 19 -12.76 4.31 5.81
C THR A 19 -12.28 5.19 4.65
N ILE A 20 -13.10 6.16 4.24
CA ILE A 20 -12.80 7.03 3.10
C ILE A 20 -11.67 8.04 3.36
N ASP A 21 -11.32 8.29 4.62
CA ASP A 21 -10.30 9.27 5.03
C ASP A 21 -8.90 8.66 5.09
N TYR A 22 -8.78 7.36 4.87
CA TYR A 22 -7.52 6.62 4.98
C TYR A 22 -6.99 6.22 3.62
N ALA A 23 -5.67 6.27 3.48
CA ALA A 23 -4.90 5.57 2.46
C ALA A 23 -4.43 4.23 3.06
N PRO A 24 -5.11 3.10 2.76
CA PRO A 24 -4.77 1.84 3.38
C PRO A 24 -3.54 1.19 2.75
N VAL A 25 -2.69 0.58 3.60
CA VAL A 25 -1.50 -0.17 3.15
C VAL A 25 -1.85 -1.33 2.23
N GLY A 26 -2.95 -2.03 2.52
CA GLY A 26 -3.41 -3.17 1.73
C GLY A 26 -3.66 -2.78 0.27
N LEU A 27 -4.55 -1.81 0.03
CA LEU A 27 -4.88 -1.33 -1.32
C LEU A 27 -3.67 -0.78 -2.05
N ASN A 28 -2.84 0.04 -1.40
CA ASN A 28 -1.66 0.62 -2.04
C ASN A 28 -0.65 -0.45 -2.48
N SER A 29 -0.57 -1.56 -1.73
CA SER A 29 0.27 -2.71 -2.10
C SER A 29 -0.28 -3.48 -3.29
N LEU A 30 -1.60 -3.68 -3.36
CA LEU A 30 -2.27 -4.29 -4.52
C LEU A 30 -2.08 -3.44 -5.78
N LEU A 31 -2.28 -2.12 -5.67
CA LEU A 31 -2.07 -1.19 -6.77
C LEU A 31 -0.60 -1.12 -7.23
N TYR A 32 0.35 -1.27 -6.30
CA TYR A 32 1.77 -1.40 -6.64
C TYR A 32 2.03 -2.67 -7.46
N ARG A 33 1.49 -3.82 -7.01
CA ARG A 33 1.60 -5.08 -7.73
C ARG A 33 0.99 -4.99 -9.13
N TYR A 34 -0.20 -4.41 -9.25
CA TYR A 34 -0.86 -4.20 -10.54
C TYR A 34 0.00 -3.39 -11.51
N ALA A 35 0.64 -2.31 -11.04
CA ALA A 35 1.55 -1.53 -11.89
C ALA A 35 2.77 -2.35 -12.36
N LEU A 36 3.29 -3.28 -11.55
CA LEU A 36 4.35 -4.19 -11.98
C LEU A 36 3.87 -5.19 -13.04
N ASP A 37 2.68 -5.75 -12.85
CA ASP A 37 2.10 -6.73 -13.78
C ASP A 37 1.73 -6.09 -15.12
N LEU A 38 1.10 -4.91 -15.09
CA LEU A 38 0.78 -4.13 -16.29
C LEU A 38 2.04 -3.69 -17.05
N ARG A 39 3.12 -3.34 -16.33
CA ARG A 39 4.43 -3.11 -16.95
C ARG A 39 4.94 -4.38 -17.65
N ALA A 40 4.81 -5.54 -17.03
CA ALA A 40 5.27 -6.81 -17.60
C ALA A 40 4.47 -7.17 -18.86
N PHE A 41 3.14 -7.01 -18.83
CA PHE A 41 2.28 -7.22 -20.00
C PHE A 41 2.62 -6.25 -21.12
N ALA A 42 2.75 -4.95 -20.83
CA ALA A 42 3.12 -3.95 -21.81
C ALA A 42 4.46 -4.27 -22.49
N ARG A 43 5.46 -4.78 -21.74
CA ARG A 43 6.73 -5.24 -22.32
C ARG A 43 6.54 -6.43 -23.25
N ARG A 44 5.76 -7.42 -22.85
CA ARG A 44 5.50 -8.63 -23.65
C ARG A 44 4.73 -8.34 -24.94
N LEU A 45 3.89 -7.31 -24.93
CA LEU A 45 3.10 -6.86 -26.08
C LEU A 45 3.79 -5.80 -26.95
N GLY A 46 5.03 -5.39 -26.61
CA GLY A 46 5.76 -4.38 -27.38
C GLY A 46 5.33 -2.92 -27.12
N TYR A 47 4.50 -2.66 -26.10
CA TYR A 47 4.00 -1.33 -25.74
C TYR A 47 5.00 -0.55 -24.86
N ALA A 48 6.09 -0.08 -25.46
CA ALA A 48 7.20 0.55 -24.74
C ALA A 48 6.79 1.79 -23.91
N ALA A 49 5.91 2.64 -24.44
CA ALA A 49 5.43 3.84 -23.71
C ALA A 49 4.62 3.46 -22.46
N ALA A 50 3.69 2.51 -22.58
CA ALA A 50 2.92 2.00 -21.46
C ALA A 50 3.83 1.32 -20.42
N ALA A 51 4.82 0.54 -20.85
CA ALA A 51 5.78 -0.07 -19.94
C ALA A 51 6.57 0.96 -19.12
N ARG A 52 6.97 2.08 -19.73
CA ARG A 52 7.63 3.20 -19.02
C ARG A 52 6.68 3.88 -18.04
N HIS A 53 5.44 4.15 -18.45
CA HIS A 53 4.42 4.73 -17.59
C HIS A 53 4.19 3.88 -16.33
N TRP A 54 3.93 2.58 -16.50
CA TRP A 54 3.69 1.67 -15.38
C TRP A 54 4.91 1.48 -14.48
N ALA A 55 6.13 1.50 -15.04
CA ALA A 55 7.36 1.50 -14.25
C ALA A 55 7.47 2.75 -13.37
N ALA A 56 7.17 3.93 -13.91
CA ALA A 56 7.18 5.18 -13.15
C ALA A 56 6.10 5.20 -12.07
N ALA A 57 4.89 4.74 -12.39
CA ALA A 57 3.78 4.62 -11.44
C ALA A 57 4.12 3.67 -10.28
N ALA A 58 4.68 2.49 -10.56
CA ALA A 58 5.12 1.54 -9.55
C ALA A 58 6.22 2.15 -8.65
N ALA A 59 7.21 2.82 -9.23
CA ALA A 59 8.29 3.47 -8.47
C ALA A 59 7.76 4.60 -7.57
N ALA A 60 6.85 5.43 -8.09
CA ALA A 60 6.20 6.48 -7.31
C ALA A 60 5.39 5.89 -6.14
N ARG A 61 4.62 4.81 -6.39
CA ARG A 61 3.83 4.17 -5.34
C ARG A 61 4.71 3.52 -4.28
N LYS A 62 5.79 2.84 -4.64
CA LYS A 62 6.75 2.28 -3.68
C LYS A 62 7.35 3.36 -2.77
N ARG A 63 7.70 4.53 -3.33
CA ARG A 63 8.16 5.68 -2.54
C ARG A 63 7.06 6.18 -1.60
N ALA A 64 5.82 6.29 -2.08
CA ALA A 64 4.70 6.73 -1.26
C ALA A 64 4.38 5.75 -0.12
N ILE A 65 4.37 4.43 -0.39
CA ILE A 65 4.20 3.38 0.63
C ILE A 65 5.27 3.54 1.72
N ASN A 66 6.54 3.66 1.35
CA ASN A 66 7.62 3.81 2.33
C ASN A 66 7.59 5.17 3.06
N LYS A 67 7.11 6.24 2.42
CA LYS A 67 7.00 7.55 3.06
C LYS A 67 5.84 7.60 4.03
N TYR A 68 4.64 7.21 3.60
CA TYR A 68 3.41 7.45 4.35
C TYR A 68 2.97 6.25 5.18
N LEU A 69 3.28 5.03 4.78
CA LEU A 69 2.69 3.82 5.36
C LEU A 69 3.69 3.00 6.19
N TRP A 70 4.99 3.24 6.07
CA TRP A 70 5.98 2.61 6.95
C TRP A 70 6.06 3.35 8.30
N ASN A 71 5.84 2.63 9.40
CA ASN A 71 6.02 3.14 10.75
C ASN A 71 7.24 2.47 11.40
N SER A 72 8.40 3.12 11.33
CA SER A 72 9.65 2.59 11.87
C SER A 72 9.67 2.43 13.38
N ARG A 73 8.81 3.14 14.12
CA ARG A 73 8.71 3.00 15.58
C ARG A 73 8.01 1.71 15.98
N LEU A 74 7.02 1.30 15.21
CA LEU A 74 6.29 0.06 15.42
C LEU A 74 6.93 -1.14 14.70
N GLY A 75 7.79 -0.89 13.71
CA GLY A 75 8.31 -1.96 12.86
C GLY A 75 7.28 -2.51 11.86
N LEU A 76 6.18 -1.79 11.63
CA LEU A 76 5.03 -2.25 10.86
C LEU A 76 4.67 -1.27 9.75
N TYR A 77 3.97 -1.76 8.72
CA TYR A 77 3.24 -0.87 7.83
C TYR A 77 1.83 -0.61 8.37
N THR A 78 1.49 0.66 8.52
CA THR A 78 0.18 1.12 8.99
C THR A 78 -0.50 1.99 7.94
N ASP A 79 -1.80 2.21 8.10
CA ASP A 79 -2.54 3.10 7.21
C ASP A 79 -2.22 4.57 7.51
N TYR A 80 -2.58 5.44 6.59
CA TYR A 80 -2.38 6.87 6.74
C TYR A 80 -3.72 7.60 6.62
N ASP A 81 -4.11 8.29 7.67
CA ASP A 81 -5.22 9.24 7.65
C ASP A 81 -4.72 10.50 6.94
N PHE A 82 -5.25 10.74 5.74
CA PHE A 82 -4.84 11.87 4.92
C PHE A 82 -5.64 13.14 5.21
N VAL A 83 -6.71 13.07 6.01
CA VAL A 83 -7.44 14.25 6.48
C VAL A 83 -6.70 14.88 7.65
N THR A 84 -6.23 14.07 8.60
CA THR A 84 -5.46 14.56 9.76
C THR A 84 -3.96 14.55 9.56
N HIS A 85 -3.49 14.02 8.43
CA HIS A 85 -2.07 13.88 8.05
C HIS A 85 -1.27 13.04 9.05
N LYS A 86 -1.89 11.99 9.60
CA LYS A 86 -1.31 11.14 10.64
C LYS A 86 -1.25 9.69 10.18
N ARG A 87 -0.14 9.02 10.51
CA ARG A 87 -0.08 7.56 10.43
C ARG A 87 -0.94 6.96 11.53
N SER A 88 -1.67 5.92 11.19
CA SER A 88 -2.33 5.06 12.15
C SER A 88 -1.29 4.32 13.01
N TYR A 89 -1.68 4.00 14.24
CA TYR A 89 -0.97 3.10 15.15
C TYR A 89 -1.75 1.80 15.34
N TYR A 90 -2.75 1.54 14.49
CA TYR A 90 -3.54 0.33 14.54
C TYR A 90 -2.81 -0.81 13.84
N ASP A 91 -2.45 -1.83 14.60
CA ASP A 91 -1.77 -3.01 14.06
C ASP A 91 -2.78 -3.90 13.33
N PHE A 92 -2.52 -4.18 12.05
CA PHE A 92 -3.44 -4.95 11.22
C PHE A 92 -2.71 -5.86 10.23
N ILE A 93 -3.32 -7.00 9.93
CA ILE A 93 -2.72 -8.08 9.13
C ILE A 93 -2.28 -7.64 7.72
N THR A 94 -2.85 -6.57 7.17
CA THR A 94 -2.41 -6.04 5.87
C THR A 94 -1.00 -5.45 5.88
N THR A 95 -0.34 -5.33 7.04
CA THR A 95 1.10 -5.02 7.15
C THR A 95 1.99 -5.96 6.32
N PHE A 96 1.54 -7.20 6.07
CA PHE A 96 2.27 -8.19 5.26
C PHE A 96 2.09 -8.00 3.75
N TYR A 97 1.14 -7.16 3.30
CA TYR A 97 0.89 -6.98 1.86
C TYR A 97 2.06 -6.33 1.12
N PRO A 98 2.77 -5.32 1.67
CA PRO A 98 4.01 -4.80 1.08
C PRO A 98 5.10 -5.86 0.88
N LEU A 99 5.18 -6.87 1.75
CA LEU A 99 6.13 -7.99 1.62
C LEU A 99 5.73 -8.87 0.43
N TRP A 100 4.47 -9.33 0.40
CA TRP A 100 3.93 -10.08 -0.73
C TRP A 100 4.08 -9.31 -2.06
N ALA A 101 3.84 -8.01 -2.06
CA ALA A 101 3.92 -7.18 -3.26
C ALA A 101 5.36 -6.89 -3.72
N GLY A 102 6.38 -7.16 -2.90
CA GLY A 102 7.79 -6.80 -3.18
C GLY A 102 8.10 -5.31 -3.00
N ALA A 103 7.22 -4.57 -2.32
CA ALA A 103 7.41 -3.15 -2.02
C ALA A 103 8.41 -2.95 -0.87
N ALA A 104 8.41 -3.84 0.12
CA ALA A 104 9.27 -3.76 1.29
C ALA A 104 10.76 -4.00 0.97
N SER A 105 11.64 -3.28 1.65
CA SER A 105 13.07 -3.59 1.69
C SER A 105 13.34 -4.79 2.60
N LYS A 106 14.54 -5.39 2.48
CA LYS A 106 14.96 -6.50 3.36
C LYS A 106 14.96 -6.11 4.85
N ALA A 107 15.26 -4.85 5.17
CA ALA A 107 15.23 -4.36 6.54
C ALA A 107 13.80 -4.25 7.06
N GLN A 108 12.89 -3.67 6.26
CA GLN A 108 11.47 -3.57 6.61
C GLN A 108 10.85 -4.97 6.76
N ALA A 109 11.15 -5.89 5.84
CA ALA A 109 10.64 -7.26 5.89
C ALA A 109 11.16 -8.11 7.08
N ARG A 110 12.26 -7.70 7.74
CA ARG A 110 12.74 -8.34 8.98
C ARG A 110 12.16 -7.70 10.24
N ALA A 111 11.70 -6.46 10.13
CA ALA A 111 11.13 -5.71 11.25
C ALA A 111 9.64 -6.01 11.44
N VAL A 112 8.94 -6.29 10.34
CA VAL A 112 7.58 -6.84 10.30
C VAL A 112 7.61 -8.31 10.71
#